data_AF-A0A4Y9S6Y4-F1
#
_entry.id   AF-A0A4Y9S6Y4-F1
#
_cell.length_a   1.000
_cell.length_b   1.000
_cell.length_c   1.000
_cell.angle_alpha   90.00
_cell.angle_beta   90.00
_cell.angle_gamma   90.00
#
_symmetry.space_group_name_H-M   'P 1'
#
loop_
_entity.id
_entity.type
_entity.pdbx_description
1 polymer ?
#
loop_
_entity_poly.entity_id
_entity_poly.type
_entity_poly.pdbx_seq_one_letter_code
_entity_poly.pdbx_strand_id
1 'polypeptide(L)' 'MYAQLPAAGDPLTDSSQPWTGKERVALGKLRVTGLAGQETCVGLVFMPVTLPTGITASDDSILAARAPAYAVSLGRRSQ' A
#
# COMPACT_ATOMS: atom_id res chain seq x y z
N MET A 1 -8.17 11.56 1.76
CA MET A 1 -7.14 10.77 1.06
C MET A 1 -6.60 11.62 -0.06
N TYR A 2 -5.28 11.70 -0.20
CA TYR A 2 -4.61 12.46 -1.24
C TYR A 2 -3.52 11.59 -1.87
N ALA A 3 -3.30 11.72 -3.17
CA ALA A 3 -2.07 11.27 -3.83
C ALA A 3 -1.15 12.48 -4.01
N GLN A 4 0.16 12.27 -3.87
CA GLN A 4 1.17 13.25 -4.26
C GLN A 4 1.59 12.95 -5.69
N LEU A 5 1.80 13.98 -6.51
CA LEU A 5 2.41 13.81 -7.83
C LEU A 5 3.92 14.04 -7.73
N PRO A 6 4.75 13.24 -8.40
CA PRO A 6 6.19 13.42 -8.40
C PRO A 6 6.58 14.71 -9.15
N ALA A 7 7.61 15.41 -8.68
CA ALA A 7 8.32 16.38 -9.48
C ALA A 7 9.30 15.69 -10.44
N ALA A 8 9.81 16.44 -11.42
CA ALA A 8 10.88 15.95 -12.27
C ALA A 8 12.11 15.55 -11.43
N GLY A 9 12.56 14.31 -11.58
CA GLY A 9 13.71 13.76 -10.86
C GLY A 9 13.39 13.12 -9.51
N ASP A 10 12.14 13.19 -9.02
CA ASP A 10 11.75 12.44 -7.83
C ASP A 10 11.85 10.92 -8.10
N PRO A 11 12.43 10.13 -7.17
CA PRO A 11 12.66 8.70 -7.40
C PRO A 11 11.35 7.89 -7.29
N LEU A 12 11.03 7.10 -8.32
CA LEU A 12 9.83 6.26 -8.33
C LEU A 12 10.06 4.84 -7.76
N THR A 13 11.32 4.47 -7.54
CA THR A 13 11.75 3.10 -7.19
C THR A 13 12.62 3.03 -5.93
N ASP A 14 12.83 4.17 -5.26
CA ASP A 14 13.57 4.25 -3.99
C ASP A 14 12.70 4.92 -2.92
N SER A 15 12.01 4.07 -2.14
CA SER A 15 11.15 4.49 -1.03
C SER A 15 11.89 5.09 0.18
N SER A 16 13.22 5.16 0.19
CA SER A 16 13.97 5.85 1.24
C SER A 16 14.04 7.37 1.04
N GLN A 17 13.74 7.85 -0.16
CA GLN A 17 13.90 9.25 -0.54
C GLN A 17 12.55 9.98 -0.62
N PRO A 18 12.38 11.10 0.10
CA PRO A 18 11.15 11.89 0.01
C PRO A 18 11.06 12.61 -1.34
N TRP A 19 9.86 12.66 -1.90
CA TRP A 19 9.56 13.46 -3.08
C TRP A 19 9.52 14.95 -2.77
N THR A 20 10.01 15.75 -3.70
CA THR A 20 10.00 17.21 -3.64
C THR A 20 8.76 17.83 -4.29
N GLY A 21 8.06 17.08 -5.15
CA GLY A 21 6.79 17.48 -5.75
C GLY A 21 5.74 17.79 -4.69
N LYS A 22 5.17 19.00 -4.69
CA LYS A 22 4.22 19.45 -3.66
C LYS A 22 2.76 19.29 -4.06
N GLU A 23 2.50 18.99 -5.33
CA GLU A 23 1.15 18.86 -5.84
C GLU A 23 0.46 17.64 -5.22
N ARG A 24 -0.80 17.83 -4.82
CA ARG A 24 -1.63 16.80 -4.22
C ARG A 24 -2.98 16.74 -4.92
N VAL A 25 -3.36 15.54 -5.33
CA VAL A 25 -4.67 15.25 -5.91
C VAL A 25 -5.57 14.67 -4.82
N ALA A 26 -6.74 15.28 -4.61
CA ALA A 26 -7.73 14.75 -3.66
C ALA A 26 -8.39 13.49 -4.22
N LEU A 27 -8.35 12.39 -3.47
CA LEU A 27 -8.94 11.10 -3.86
C LEU A 27 -10.26 10.79 -3.14
N GLY A 28 -10.71 11.69 -2.25
CA GLY A 28 -11.93 11.52 -1.47
C GLY A 28 -11.67 11.32 0.03
N LYS A 29 -12.68 10.85 0.76
CA LYS A 29 -12.66 10.70 2.23
C LYS A 29 -13.05 9.28 2.61
N LEU A 30 -12.23 8.65 3.45
CA LEU A 30 -12.57 7.39 4.11
C LEU A 30 -13.22 7.71 5.46
N ARG A 31 -14.43 7.19 5.69
CA ARG A 31 -15.13 7.29 6.98
C ARG A 31 -15.27 5.91 7.58
N VAL A 32 -14.68 5.69 8.76
CA VAL A 32 -14.94 4.51 9.57
C VAL A 32 -16.23 4.76 10.36
N THR A 33 -17.25 3.93 10.15
CA THR A 33 -18.60 4.13 10.73
C THR A 33 -18.89 3.23 11.92
N GLY A 34 -18.00 2.29 12.23
CA GLY A 34 -18.16 1.35 13.33
C GLY A 34 -16.99 0.37 13.40
N LEU A 35 -17.04 -0.49 14.41
CA LEU A 35 -16.07 -1.56 14.61
C LEU A 35 -16.65 -2.88 14.08
N ALA A 36 -15.81 -3.68 13.44
CA ALA A 36 -16.16 -5.06 13.11
C ALA A 36 -16.03 -5.96 14.36
N GLY A 37 -16.71 -7.09 14.36
CA GLY A 37 -16.50 -8.13 15.37
C GLY A 37 -15.09 -8.72 15.25
N GLN A 38 -14.53 -9.18 16.37
CA GLN A 38 -13.13 -9.63 16.46
C GLN A 38 -12.77 -10.72 15.44
N GLU A 39 -13.67 -11.67 15.20
CA GLU A 39 -13.48 -12.77 14.25
C GLU A 39 -13.30 -12.30 12.80
N THR A 40 -13.84 -11.14 12.43
CA THR A 40 -13.75 -10.60 11.05
C THR A 40 -12.32 -10.21 10.66
N CYS A 41 -11.46 -9.94 11.66
CA CYS A 41 -10.06 -9.58 11.42
C CYS A 41 -9.14 -10.81 11.32
N VAL A 42 -9.63 -12.00 11.69
CA VAL A 42 -8.84 -13.23 11.64
C VAL A 42 -8.67 -13.65 10.19
N GLY A 43 -7.44 -13.96 9.78
CA GLY A 43 -7.17 -14.39 8.40
C GLY A 43 -7.04 -13.25 7.39
N LEU A 44 -7.56 -12.04 7.68
CA LEU A 44 -7.48 -10.90 6.76
C LEU A 44 -6.03 -10.49 6.43
N VAL A 45 -5.74 -10.24 5.15
CA VAL A 45 -4.42 -9.77 4.68
C VAL A 45 -4.58 -8.55 3.80
N PHE A 46 -3.83 -7.50 4.13
CA PHE A 46 -3.69 -6.31 3.29
C PHE A 46 -2.46 -6.46 2.39
N MET A 47 -2.61 -7.19 1.29
CA MET A 47 -1.51 -7.47 0.36
C MET A 47 -1.24 -6.23 -0.51
N PRO A 48 -0.03 -5.62 -0.45
CA PRO A 48 0.23 -4.32 -1.09
C PRO A 48 0.28 -4.37 -2.62
N VAL A 49 0.34 -5.57 -3.21
CA VAL A 49 0.39 -5.77 -4.67
C VAL A 49 -0.92 -6.31 -5.24
N THR A 50 -1.97 -6.47 -4.42
CA THR A 50 -3.33 -6.73 -4.90
C THR A 50 -3.96 -5.40 -5.31
N LEU A 51 -3.77 -5.01 -6.57
CA LEU A 51 -4.14 -3.68 -7.09
C LEU A 51 -5.38 -3.75 -8.00
N PRO A 52 -6.24 -2.73 -7.99
CA PRO A 52 -7.36 -2.64 -8.91
C PRO A 52 -6.90 -2.21 -10.32
N THR A 53 -7.78 -2.38 -11.32
CA THR A 53 -7.54 -1.86 -12.67
C THR A 53 -7.22 -0.37 -12.66
N GLY A 54 -6.18 0.02 -13.39
CA GLY A 54 -5.71 1.41 -13.47
C GLY A 54 -4.64 1.79 -12.42
N ILE A 55 -4.26 0.88 -11.53
CA ILE A 55 -3.14 1.06 -10.59
C ILE A 55 -2.12 -0.06 -10.82
N THR A 56 -0.85 0.31 -10.98
CA THR A 56 0.26 -0.63 -11.17
C THR A 56 1.29 -0.46 -10.07
N ALA A 57 1.97 -1.56 -9.72
CA ALA A 57 3.12 -1.49 -8.82
C ALA A 57 4.28 -0.78 -9.53
N SER A 58 5.07 -0.01 -8.77
CA SER A 58 6.36 0.49 -9.26
C SER A 58 7.42 -0.61 -9.16
N ASP A 59 8.58 -0.36 -9.78
CA ASP A 59 9.76 -1.23 -9.70
C ASP A 59 10.57 -1.05 -8.41
N ASP A 60 9.94 -0.56 -7.32
CA ASP A 60 10.59 -0.46 -6.01
C ASP A 60 10.85 -1.86 -5.44
N SER A 61 12.14 -2.17 -5.21
CA SER A 61 12.57 -3.47 -4.67
C SER A 61 11.98 -3.81 -3.29
N ILE A 62 11.73 -2.81 -2.44
CA ILE A 62 11.06 -2.98 -1.15
C ILE A 62 9.59 -3.34 -1.38
N LEU A 63 8.90 -2.68 -2.31
CA LEU A 63 7.52 -3.06 -2.66
C LEU A 63 7.46 -4.51 -3.17
N ALA A 64 8.36 -4.88 -4.09
CA ALA A 64 8.44 -6.24 -4.62
C ALA A 64 8.70 -7.29 -3.53
N ALA A 65 9.56 -6.99 -2.56
CA ALA A 65 9.87 -7.88 -1.44
C ALA A 65 8.71 -8.06 -0.45
N ARG A 66 7.74 -7.14 -0.40
CA ARG A 66 6.64 -7.21 0.59
C ARG A 66 5.66 -8.34 0.30
N ALA A 67 5.35 -8.64 -0.95
CA ALA A 67 4.41 -9.71 -1.27
C ALA A 67 4.81 -11.09 -0.70
N PRO A 68 6.04 -11.60 -0.94
CA PRO A 68 6.47 -12.87 -0.33
C PRO A 68 6.58 -12.78 1.20
N ALA A 69 7.01 -11.66 1.77
CA ALA A 69 7.08 -11.49 3.23
C ALA A 69 5.69 -11.61 3.89
N TYR A 70 4.67 -11.01 3.29
CA TYR A 70 3.28 -11.10 3.76
C TYR A 70 2.73 -12.52 3.62
N ALA A 71 3.06 -13.23 2.54
CA ALA A 71 2.66 -14.62 2.35
C ALA A 71 3.27 -15.55 3.41
N VAL A 72 4.57 -15.38 3.73
CA VAL A 72 5.23 -16.12 4.82
C VAL A 72 4.57 -15.82 6.17
N SER A 73 4.29 -14.55 6.46
CA SER A 73 3.60 -14.16 7.69
C SER A 73 2.23 -14.82 7.81
N LEU A 74 1.41 -14.75 6.76
CA LEU A 74 0.09 -15.40 6.70
C LEU A 74 0.21 -16.90 6.98
N GLY A 75 1.13 -17.59 6.30
CA GLY A 75 1.34 -19.02 6.47
C GLY A 75 1.76 -19.42 7.88
N ARG A 76 2.52 -18.57 8.60
CA ARG A 76 2.92 -18.82 9.99
C ARG A 76 1.81 -18.54 11.00
N ARG A 77 1.02 -17.48 10.81
CA ARG A 77 -0.04 -17.07 11.76
C ARG A 77 -1.36 -17.81 11.58
N SER A 78 -1.46 -18.68 10.57
CA SER A 78 -2.66 -19.46 10.27
C SER A 78 -2.47 -20.95 10.57
N GLN A 79 -1.33 -21.32 11.18
CA GLN A 79 -1.06 -22.64 11.74
C GLN A 79 -1.52 -22.73 13.19
#